data_AF-A0AAU5XYR2-F1
#
_entry.id   AF-A0AAU5XYR2-F1
#
_cell.length_a   1.000
_cell.length_b   1.000
_cell.length_c   1.000
_cell.angle_alpha   90.00
_cell.angle_beta   90.00
_cell.angle_gamma   90.00
#
_symmetry.space_group_name_H-M   'P 1'
#
loop_
_entity.id
_entity.type
_entity.pdbx_description
1 polymer ?
#
loop_
_entity_poly.entity_id
_entity_poly.type
_entity_poly.pdbx_seq_one_letter_code
_entity_poly.pdbx_strand_id
1 'polypeptide(L)'
;MTAPVILDLDDHGDFLDPGTGAPVPPEAVPQFLSAWLAVPEEATDIVVFVHGWRTTRAAADRRARQFFGLVEDRYGSRPEAYPGLGSWQGFYVIVRWPSMSNPFLTGYRRIRDRAHAMTTDGRAAEALGQLLGYLNAERTLPGGPPSLRTVTGQYLHCVGHSFGGRFVVEGVQAAAGSGPPVLGWDRADPRYPYTVDSLLVFQMAARPDIFAGRFAPMLRDAPINGPIVVTRSRADHATGFCHRLAEGVRGIGHVGVLAPAEHVTETALHRVETAYRRSELDRRIVNVEAGWRFRRGRWWSPAGAHSDIWYPESAHLLLSLAELAR
;
A
#
# COMPACT_ATOMS: atom_id res chain seq x y z
N MET A 1 -14.14 -2.75 15.33
CA MET A 1 -13.58 -2.89 13.98
C MET A 1 -14.47 -3.82 13.16
N THR A 2 -14.99 -3.35 12.03
CA THR A 2 -15.71 -4.17 11.05
C THR A 2 -14.76 -5.24 10.46
N ALA A 3 -15.29 -6.40 10.10
CA ALA A 3 -14.48 -7.44 9.49
C ALA A 3 -13.91 -6.95 8.14
N PRO A 4 -12.60 -7.07 7.88
CA PRO A 4 -12.04 -6.72 6.58
C PRO A 4 -12.61 -7.57 5.45
N VAL A 5 -12.83 -6.95 4.30
CA VAL A 5 -13.11 -7.65 3.04
C VAL A 5 -11.80 -8.24 2.51
N ILE A 6 -11.85 -9.47 2.02
CA ILE A 6 -10.68 -10.19 1.52
C ILE A 6 -10.88 -10.50 0.05
N LEU A 7 -9.94 -10.05 -0.79
CA LEU A 7 -9.91 -10.33 -2.21
C LEU A 7 -8.65 -11.15 -2.51
N ASP A 8 -8.82 -12.33 -3.08
CA ASP A 8 -7.69 -13.17 -3.49
C ASP A 8 -7.38 -12.94 -4.96
N LEU A 9 -6.09 -12.91 -5.27
CA LEU A 9 -5.55 -13.03 -6.62
C LEU A 9 -5.02 -14.44 -6.85
N ASP A 10 -5.10 -14.91 -8.08
CA ASP A 10 -4.45 -16.13 -8.54
C ASP A 10 -2.97 -15.90 -8.94
N ASP A 11 -2.34 -16.88 -9.59
CA ASP A 11 -0.93 -16.79 -10.04
C ASP A 11 -0.77 -15.86 -11.29
N HIS A 12 -1.86 -15.46 -11.95
CA HIS A 12 -1.89 -14.55 -13.10
C HIS A 12 -2.26 -13.12 -12.73
N GLY A 13 -2.84 -12.92 -11.54
CA GLY A 13 -3.27 -11.62 -11.04
C GLY A 13 -4.76 -11.35 -11.23
N ASP A 14 -5.55 -12.37 -11.56
CA ASP A 14 -7.02 -12.28 -11.63
C ASP A 14 -7.62 -12.42 -10.24
N PHE A 15 -8.71 -11.68 -9.96
CA PHE A 15 -9.50 -11.90 -8.75
C PHE A 15 -10.07 -13.32 -8.75
N LEU A 16 -10.16 -13.94 -7.58
CA LEU A 16 -10.83 -15.22 -7.39
C LEU A 16 -12.20 -15.00 -6.75
N ASP A 17 -13.24 -15.61 -7.33
CA ASP A 17 -14.56 -15.64 -6.72
C ASP A 17 -14.53 -16.49 -5.42
N PRO A 18 -14.93 -15.95 -4.26
CA PRO A 18 -14.86 -16.68 -2.99
C PRO A 18 -15.74 -17.93 -2.92
N GLY A 19 -16.83 -17.98 -3.68
CA GLY A 19 -17.78 -19.10 -3.67
C GLY A 19 -17.32 -20.28 -4.52
N THR A 20 -16.64 -20.01 -5.64
CA THR A 20 -16.23 -21.03 -6.62
C THR A 20 -14.72 -21.28 -6.64
N GLY A 21 -13.91 -20.30 -6.20
CA GLY A 21 -12.46 -20.32 -6.31
C GLY A 21 -11.93 -20.14 -7.75
N ALA A 22 -12.82 -19.85 -8.71
CA ALA A 22 -12.46 -19.62 -10.11
C ALA A 22 -11.99 -18.17 -10.33
N PRO A 23 -11.11 -17.92 -11.32
CA PRO A 23 -10.76 -16.57 -11.71
C PRO A 23 -12.00 -15.82 -12.25
N VAL A 24 -12.18 -14.59 -11.79
CA VAL A 24 -13.24 -13.67 -12.21
C VAL A 24 -12.83 -13.09 -13.56
N PRO A 25 -13.63 -13.29 -14.62
CA PRO A 25 -13.35 -12.69 -15.91
C PRO A 25 -13.31 -11.16 -15.82
N PRO A 26 -12.45 -10.48 -16.59
CA PRO A 26 -12.26 -9.03 -16.51
C PRO A 26 -13.55 -8.23 -16.66
N GLU A 27 -14.41 -8.63 -17.59
CA GLU A 27 -15.72 -8.02 -17.84
C GLU A 27 -16.69 -8.18 -16.67
N ALA A 28 -16.48 -9.17 -15.81
CA ALA A 28 -17.30 -9.45 -14.64
C ALA A 28 -16.74 -8.81 -13.35
N VAL A 29 -15.52 -8.25 -13.38
CA VAL A 29 -14.89 -7.64 -12.20
C VAL A 29 -15.71 -6.50 -11.59
N PRO A 30 -16.34 -5.58 -12.35
CA PRO A 30 -17.19 -4.55 -11.75
C PRO A 30 -18.37 -5.13 -10.96
N GLN A 31 -19.05 -6.13 -11.53
CA GLN A 31 -20.16 -6.81 -10.86
C GLN A 31 -19.66 -7.57 -9.62
N PHE A 32 -18.54 -8.27 -9.75
CA PHE A 32 -17.88 -8.94 -8.63
C PHE A 32 -17.55 -7.97 -7.48
N LEU A 33 -16.92 -6.84 -7.76
CA LEU A 33 -16.60 -5.83 -6.74
C LEU A 33 -17.88 -5.29 -6.08
N SER A 34 -18.92 -4.98 -6.85
CA SER A 34 -20.21 -4.54 -6.30
C SER A 34 -20.85 -5.54 -5.34
N ALA A 35 -20.71 -6.84 -5.62
CA ALA A 35 -21.28 -7.91 -4.81
C ALA A 35 -20.51 -8.15 -3.50
N TRP A 36 -19.20 -7.93 -3.49
CA TRP A 36 -18.31 -8.31 -2.39
C TRP A 36 -17.78 -7.11 -1.59
N LEU A 37 -17.90 -5.89 -2.11
CA LEU A 37 -17.26 -4.71 -1.57
C LEU A 37 -18.27 -3.55 -1.41
N ALA A 38 -19.19 -3.67 -0.46
CA ALA A 38 -20.05 -2.56 -0.07
C ALA A 38 -19.33 -1.65 0.93
N VAL A 39 -18.99 -0.42 0.52
CA VAL A 39 -18.40 0.58 1.42
C VAL A 39 -19.51 1.14 2.33
N PRO A 40 -19.39 1.02 3.67
CA PRO A 40 -20.39 1.57 4.58
C PRO A 40 -20.42 3.11 4.51
N GLU A 41 -21.60 3.73 4.59
CA GLU A 41 -21.76 5.20 4.55
C GLU A 41 -21.02 5.89 5.71
N GLU A 42 -20.94 5.21 6.86
CA GLU A 42 -20.28 5.70 8.07
C GLU A 42 -18.75 5.60 8.02
N ALA A 43 -18.19 4.83 7.08
CA ALA A 43 -16.74 4.70 6.98
C ALA A 43 -16.13 6.08 6.66
N THR A 44 -15.05 6.45 7.33
CA THR A 44 -14.31 7.69 7.04
C THR A 44 -13.02 7.42 6.28
N ASP A 45 -12.48 6.21 6.41
CA ASP A 45 -11.18 5.83 5.88
C ASP A 45 -11.25 4.41 5.32
N ILE A 46 -11.03 4.28 4.02
CA ILE A 46 -10.94 3.01 3.30
C ILE A 46 -9.45 2.66 3.18
N VAL A 47 -9.04 1.50 3.69
CA VAL A 47 -7.63 1.07 3.67
C VAL A 47 -7.48 -0.21 2.85
N VAL A 48 -6.81 -0.12 1.72
CA VAL A 48 -6.44 -1.27 0.87
C VAL A 48 -5.04 -1.74 1.23
N PHE A 49 -4.92 -2.96 1.73
CA PHE A 49 -3.65 -3.57 2.15
C PHE A 49 -3.23 -4.72 1.23
N VAL A 50 -1.99 -4.69 0.73
CA VAL A 50 -1.39 -5.77 -0.06
C VAL A 50 -0.15 -6.33 0.63
N HIS A 51 -0.17 -7.62 0.96
CA HIS A 51 0.91 -8.26 1.73
C HIS A 51 2.17 -8.55 0.90
N GLY A 52 3.25 -8.91 1.61
CA GLY A 52 4.55 -9.21 1.03
C GLY A 52 4.89 -10.70 0.88
N TRP A 53 6.18 -10.95 0.62
CA TRP A 53 6.81 -12.26 0.45
C TRP A 53 6.62 -13.21 1.65
N ARG A 54 6.51 -14.52 1.37
CA ARG A 54 6.42 -15.61 2.36
C ARG A 54 5.22 -15.48 3.30
N THR A 55 4.07 -15.23 2.71
CA THR A 55 2.83 -15.10 3.44
C THR A 55 1.81 -16.10 2.88
N THR A 56 1.38 -17.05 3.73
CA THR A 56 0.22 -17.90 3.43
C THR A 56 -1.07 -17.09 3.52
N ARG A 57 -2.16 -17.53 2.91
CA ARG A 57 -3.47 -16.83 2.99
C ARG A 57 -3.90 -16.52 4.42
N ALA A 58 -3.79 -17.51 5.32
CA ALA A 58 -4.12 -17.34 6.74
C ALA A 58 -3.14 -16.40 7.48
N ALA A 59 -1.86 -16.39 7.11
CA ALA A 59 -0.89 -15.46 7.69
C ALA A 59 -1.09 -14.03 7.19
N ALA A 60 -1.50 -13.84 5.93
CA ALA A 60 -1.81 -12.53 5.37
C ALA A 60 -2.98 -11.90 6.10
N ASP A 61 -4.07 -12.67 6.25
CA ASP A 61 -5.27 -12.24 6.98
C ASP A 61 -4.93 -11.85 8.42
N ARG A 62 -4.30 -12.75 9.19
CA ARG A 62 -3.92 -12.48 10.58
C ARG A 62 -3.05 -11.23 10.74
N ARG A 63 -2.05 -11.04 9.88
CA ARG A 63 -1.12 -9.90 9.97
C ARG A 63 -1.78 -8.59 9.59
N ALA A 64 -2.61 -8.59 8.54
CA ALA A 64 -3.39 -7.42 8.16
C ALA A 64 -4.36 -7.03 9.28
N ARG A 65 -5.11 -7.98 9.85
CA ARG A 65 -5.97 -7.75 11.01
C ARG A 65 -5.20 -7.24 12.23
N GLN A 66 -3.99 -7.75 12.48
CA GLN A 66 -3.13 -7.24 13.54
C GLN A 66 -2.78 -5.77 13.29
N PHE A 67 -2.42 -5.40 12.06
CA PHE A 67 -2.12 -4.02 11.71
C PHE A 67 -3.34 -3.10 11.86
N PHE A 68 -4.50 -3.51 11.34
CA PHE A 68 -5.73 -2.73 11.48
C PHE A 68 -6.17 -2.60 12.94
N GLY A 69 -6.03 -3.65 13.75
CA GLY A 69 -6.22 -3.57 15.19
C GLY A 69 -5.32 -2.53 15.84
N LEU A 70 -4.03 -2.46 15.46
CA LEU A 70 -3.12 -1.41 15.97
C LEU A 70 -3.56 0.00 15.55
N VAL A 71 -4.14 0.17 14.37
CA VAL A 71 -4.67 1.47 13.89
C VAL A 71 -5.88 1.88 14.73
N GLU A 72 -6.87 1.00 14.84
CA GLU A 72 -8.08 1.21 15.65
C GLU A 72 -7.74 1.47 17.13
N ASP A 73 -6.90 0.63 17.74
CA ASP A 73 -6.48 0.78 19.13
C ASP A 73 -5.73 2.09 19.34
N ARG A 74 -4.87 2.47 18.40
CA ARG A 74 -4.07 3.69 18.51
C ARG A 74 -4.95 4.93 18.41
N TYR A 75 -5.87 4.97 17.45
CA TYR A 75 -6.79 6.08 17.32
C TYR A 75 -7.75 6.14 18.50
N GLY A 76 -8.39 5.02 18.86
CA GLY A 76 -9.38 4.96 19.93
C GLY A 76 -8.81 5.30 21.31
N SER A 77 -7.54 4.99 21.57
CA SER A 77 -6.88 5.32 22.86
C SER A 77 -6.36 6.75 22.95
N ARG A 78 -6.02 7.39 21.82
CA ARG A 78 -5.46 8.75 21.76
C ARG A 78 -5.90 9.51 20.51
N PRO A 79 -7.20 9.80 20.33
CA PRO A 79 -7.67 10.55 19.16
C PRO A 79 -7.11 11.98 19.15
N GLU A 80 -6.82 12.56 20.32
CA GLU A 80 -6.23 13.90 20.47
C GLU A 80 -4.82 14.02 19.88
N ALA A 81 -4.14 12.90 19.62
CA ALA A 81 -2.86 12.88 18.95
C ALA A 81 -2.96 13.20 17.44
N TYR A 82 -4.18 13.21 16.88
CA TYR A 82 -4.47 13.45 15.47
C TYR A 82 -5.64 14.45 15.31
N PRO A 83 -5.48 15.71 15.78
CA PRO A 83 -6.57 16.68 15.83
C PRO A 83 -7.22 16.98 14.48
N GLY A 84 -6.49 16.82 13.37
CA GLY A 84 -7.00 16.99 12.01
C GLY A 84 -7.81 15.81 11.47
N LEU A 85 -7.78 14.64 12.14
CA LEU A 85 -8.63 13.52 11.76
C LEU A 85 -10.09 13.79 12.18
N GLY A 86 -10.35 14.13 13.44
CA GLY A 86 -11.73 14.25 13.93
C GLY A 86 -12.37 12.90 14.26
N SER A 87 -12.74 12.08 13.27
CA SER A 87 -13.19 10.69 13.48
C SER A 87 -12.44 9.70 12.59
N TRP A 88 -12.35 8.45 13.07
CA TRP A 88 -11.81 7.31 12.34
C TRP A 88 -12.80 6.15 12.42
N GLN A 89 -13.34 5.77 11.28
CA GLN A 89 -14.18 4.60 11.07
C GLN A 89 -13.60 3.85 9.87
N GLY A 90 -12.69 2.93 10.15
CA GLY A 90 -11.94 2.22 9.13
C GLY A 90 -12.76 1.14 8.41
N PHE A 91 -12.77 1.19 7.07
CA PHE A 91 -13.20 0.10 6.20
C PHE A 91 -11.98 -0.54 5.54
N TYR A 92 -11.75 -1.83 5.81
CA TYR A 92 -10.49 -2.49 5.49
C TYR A 92 -10.64 -3.52 4.37
N VAL A 93 -9.76 -3.45 3.37
CA VAL A 93 -9.68 -4.38 2.25
C VAL A 93 -8.31 -5.04 2.24
N ILE A 94 -8.27 -6.37 2.22
CA ILE A 94 -7.03 -7.16 2.15
C ILE A 94 -6.96 -7.80 0.77
N VAL A 95 -5.95 -7.43 -0.02
CA VAL A 95 -5.64 -8.13 -1.26
C VAL A 95 -4.54 -9.16 -1.01
N ARG A 96 -4.87 -10.42 -1.26
CA ARG A 96 -3.96 -11.55 -1.08
C ARG A 96 -3.49 -12.06 -2.43
N TRP A 97 -2.24 -12.46 -2.51
CA TRP A 97 -1.65 -13.01 -3.72
C TRP A 97 -0.72 -14.18 -3.36
N PRO A 98 -0.42 -15.08 -4.30
CA PRO A 98 0.31 -16.31 -4.01
C PRO A 98 1.83 -16.07 -3.84
N SER A 99 2.18 -15.52 -2.66
CA SER A 99 3.52 -15.04 -2.30
C SER A 99 4.39 -16.04 -1.52
N MET A 100 3.87 -17.24 -1.25
CA MET A 100 4.51 -18.20 -0.36
C MET A 100 5.64 -18.97 -1.07
N SER A 101 6.82 -19.03 -0.44
CA SER A 101 7.96 -19.81 -0.93
C SER A 101 8.89 -20.27 0.18
N ASN A 102 9.87 -21.10 -0.16
CA ASN A 102 11.01 -21.37 0.72
C ASN A 102 11.75 -20.04 1.09
N PRO A 103 12.45 -19.99 2.23
CA PRO A 103 13.11 -18.78 2.73
C PRO A 103 14.39 -18.40 1.98
N PHE A 104 14.89 -19.25 1.10
CA PHE A 104 16.20 -19.07 0.48
C PHE A 104 16.14 -18.20 -0.77
N LEU A 105 17.30 -17.88 -1.33
CA LEU A 105 17.44 -17.04 -2.51
C LEU A 105 16.61 -17.56 -3.70
N THR A 106 16.49 -18.87 -3.87
CA THR A 106 15.67 -19.47 -4.93
C THR A 106 14.19 -19.18 -4.73
N GLY A 107 13.68 -19.28 -3.51
CA GLY A 107 12.32 -18.89 -3.16
C GLY A 107 12.09 -17.39 -3.33
N TYR A 108 13.05 -16.56 -2.91
CA TYR A 108 12.99 -15.11 -3.12
C TYR A 108 12.90 -14.74 -4.61
N ARG A 109 13.80 -15.30 -5.45
CA ARG A 109 13.80 -15.08 -6.91
C ARG A 109 12.47 -15.51 -7.53
N ARG A 110 11.96 -16.69 -7.19
CA ARG A 110 10.65 -17.17 -7.66
C ARG A 110 9.53 -16.17 -7.36
N ILE A 111 9.48 -15.64 -6.13
CA ILE A 111 8.40 -14.72 -5.74
C ILE A 111 8.61 -13.32 -6.32
N ARG A 112 9.86 -12.86 -6.47
CA ARG A 112 10.19 -11.65 -7.23
C ARG A 112 9.69 -11.77 -8.67
N ASP A 113 10.04 -12.86 -9.35
CA ASP A 113 9.70 -13.09 -10.76
C ASP A 113 8.19 -13.21 -10.94
N ARG A 114 7.52 -13.92 -10.03
CA ARG A 114 6.06 -13.98 -9.98
C ARG A 114 5.43 -12.60 -9.77
N ALA A 115 5.88 -11.86 -8.77
CA ALA A 115 5.37 -10.51 -8.51
C ALA A 115 5.53 -9.62 -9.75
N HIS A 116 6.69 -9.69 -10.40
CA HIS A 116 6.94 -8.96 -11.64
C HIS A 116 6.00 -9.41 -12.76
N ALA A 117 5.90 -10.72 -13.03
CA ALA A 117 5.04 -11.26 -14.06
C ALA A 117 3.58 -10.85 -13.83
N MET A 118 3.05 -11.04 -12.62
CA MET A 118 1.67 -10.67 -12.27
C MET A 118 1.36 -9.19 -12.49
N THR A 119 2.29 -8.27 -12.18
CA THR A 119 2.03 -6.83 -12.28
C THR A 119 2.42 -6.21 -13.62
N THR A 120 3.06 -6.96 -14.52
CA THR A 120 3.51 -6.39 -15.82
C THR A 120 3.01 -7.16 -17.03
N ASP A 121 3.04 -8.48 -16.99
CA ASP A 121 2.56 -9.35 -18.08
C ASP A 121 1.16 -9.93 -17.76
N GLY A 122 0.87 -10.07 -16.47
CA GLY A 122 -0.40 -10.53 -15.92
C GLY A 122 -1.38 -9.39 -15.67
N ARG A 123 -2.41 -9.70 -14.87
CA ARG A 123 -3.57 -8.82 -14.70
C ARG A 123 -3.65 -8.13 -13.35
N ALA A 124 -2.67 -8.31 -12.47
CA ALA A 124 -2.75 -7.79 -11.11
C ALA A 124 -2.81 -6.25 -11.07
N ALA A 125 -2.06 -5.57 -11.95
CA ALA A 125 -2.12 -4.10 -12.03
C ALA A 125 -3.51 -3.63 -12.46
N GLU A 126 -4.08 -4.26 -13.48
CA GLU A 126 -5.44 -3.97 -13.97
C GLU A 126 -6.49 -4.26 -12.88
N ALA A 127 -6.45 -5.44 -12.25
CA ALA A 127 -7.37 -5.86 -11.20
C ALA A 127 -7.37 -4.88 -10.01
N LEU A 128 -6.18 -4.49 -9.52
CA LEU A 128 -6.06 -3.46 -8.49
C LEU A 128 -6.53 -2.09 -9.00
N GLY A 129 -6.29 -1.78 -10.27
CA GLY A 129 -6.80 -0.57 -10.90
C GLY A 129 -8.34 -0.50 -10.84
N GLN A 130 -9.04 -1.58 -11.19
CA GLN A 130 -10.50 -1.66 -11.11
C GLN A 130 -11.00 -1.53 -9.66
N LEU A 131 -10.32 -2.19 -8.72
CA LEU A 131 -10.63 -2.10 -7.29
C LEU A 131 -10.57 -0.66 -6.78
N LEU A 132 -9.45 0.03 -7.02
CA LEU A 132 -9.28 1.43 -6.59
C LEU A 132 -10.31 2.34 -7.26
N GLY A 133 -10.64 2.01 -8.51
CA GLY A 133 -11.71 2.63 -9.26
C GLY A 133 -13.09 2.58 -8.67
N TYR A 134 -13.53 1.35 -8.46
CA TYR A 134 -14.79 1.04 -7.83
C TYR A 134 -14.88 1.73 -6.46
N LEU A 135 -13.84 1.60 -5.63
CA LEU A 135 -13.80 2.27 -4.32
C LEU A 135 -13.90 3.79 -4.45
N ASN A 136 -13.25 4.39 -5.45
CA ASN A 136 -13.35 5.83 -5.67
C ASN A 136 -14.73 6.27 -6.17
N ALA A 137 -15.42 5.44 -6.96
CA ALA A 137 -16.76 5.72 -7.48
C ALA A 137 -17.85 5.58 -6.41
N GLU A 138 -17.75 4.57 -5.55
CA GLU A 138 -18.77 4.27 -4.53
C GLU A 138 -18.60 5.09 -3.25
N ARG A 139 -17.41 5.63 -2.99
CA ARG A 139 -17.17 6.39 -1.76
C ARG A 139 -17.75 7.80 -1.84
N THR A 140 -18.21 8.32 -0.70
CA THR A 140 -18.51 9.75 -0.59
C THR A 140 -17.21 10.53 -0.62
N LEU A 141 -16.94 11.26 -1.71
CA LEU A 141 -15.66 11.96 -1.85
C LEU A 141 -15.49 13.10 -0.84
N PRO A 142 -14.27 13.30 -0.28
CA PRO A 142 -13.92 14.59 0.31
C PRO A 142 -14.03 15.68 -0.79
N GLY A 143 -14.28 16.93 -0.40
CA GLY A 143 -14.55 18.03 -1.35
C GLY A 143 -13.44 18.24 -2.39
N GLY A 144 -13.75 19.02 -3.44
CA GLY A 144 -12.90 19.11 -4.63
C GLY A 144 -11.54 19.80 -4.43
N PRO A 145 -10.60 19.62 -5.39
CA PRO A 145 -9.29 20.31 -5.39
C PRO A 145 -9.44 21.85 -5.40
N PRO A 146 -8.48 22.61 -4.82
CA PRO A 146 -7.16 22.19 -4.34
C PRO A 146 -7.15 21.84 -2.85
N SER A 147 -8.31 21.79 -2.20
CA SER A 147 -8.39 21.56 -0.77
C SER A 147 -8.58 20.08 -0.49
N LEU A 148 -7.49 19.40 -0.14
CA LEU A 148 -7.53 18.22 0.75
C LEU A 148 -8.19 18.52 2.11
N ARG A 149 -8.84 19.67 2.30
CA ARG A 149 -9.28 20.19 3.58
C ARG A 149 -10.79 20.15 3.71
N THR A 150 -11.37 18.96 3.62
CA THR A 150 -12.75 18.79 4.05
C THR A 150 -12.84 17.87 5.24
N VAL A 151 -13.52 18.33 6.28
CA VAL A 151 -13.84 17.53 7.47
C VAL A 151 -14.85 16.42 7.19
N THR A 152 -15.37 16.34 5.95
CA THR A 152 -16.37 15.38 5.49
C THR A 152 -15.85 14.59 4.29
N GLY A 153 -16.30 13.34 4.14
CA GLY A 153 -15.93 12.44 3.04
C GLY A 153 -15.18 11.20 3.52
N GLN A 154 -14.96 10.27 2.60
CA GLN A 154 -14.30 8.99 2.81
C GLN A 154 -12.95 8.98 2.08
N TYR A 155 -11.87 8.82 2.83
CA TYR A 155 -10.50 8.86 2.32
C TYR A 155 -10.03 7.46 1.93
N LEU A 156 -9.21 7.34 0.87
CA LEU A 156 -8.72 6.06 0.34
C LEU A 156 -7.20 5.98 0.54
N HIS A 157 -6.78 5.04 1.37
CA HIS A 157 -5.39 4.82 1.72
C HIS A 157 -4.93 3.48 1.17
N CYS A 158 -3.76 3.45 0.53
CA CYS A 158 -3.15 2.22 0.10
C CYS A 158 -1.92 1.90 0.96
N VAL A 159 -1.84 0.63 1.38
CA VAL A 159 -0.75 0.13 2.20
C VAL A 159 -0.14 -1.12 1.56
N GLY A 160 1.16 -1.07 1.27
CA GLY A 160 1.90 -2.20 0.73
C GLY A 160 2.93 -2.73 1.72
N HIS A 161 3.22 -4.02 1.68
CA HIS A 161 4.39 -4.60 2.35
C HIS A 161 5.29 -5.30 1.34
N SER A 162 6.60 -5.03 1.36
CA SER A 162 7.56 -5.72 0.50
C SER A 162 7.18 -5.63 -0.99
N PHE A 163 6.98 -6.76 -1.68
CA PHE A 163 6.49 -6.81 -3.06
C PHE A 163 5.05 -6.30 -3.21
N GLY A 164 4.21 -6.35 -2.17
CA GLY A 164 2.87 -5.76 -2.18
C GLY A 164 2.89 -4.26 -2.46
N GLY A 165 3.99 -3.56 -2.13
CA GLY A 165 4.21 -2.18 -2.56
C GLY A 165 4.26 -1.99 -4.07
N ARG A 166 4.82 -2.96 -4.82
CA ARG A 166 4.82 -2.91 -6.29
C ARG A 166 3.42 -3.06 -6.85
N PHE A 167 2.64 -4.01 -6.32
CA PHE A 167 1.25 -4.24 -6.70
C PHE A 167 0.42 -2.97 -6.53
N VAL A 168 0.51 -2.32 -5.36
CA VAL A 168 -0.21 -1.07 -5.09
C VAL A 168 0.19 0.02 -6.09
N VAL A 169 1.49 0.25 -6.29
CA VAL A 169 1.97 1.31 -7.19
C VAL A 169 1.53 1.06 -8.64
N GLU A 170 1.70 -0.16 -9.15
CA GLU A 170 1.28 -0.54 -10.50
C GLU A 170 -0.25 -0.45 -10.64
N GLY A 171 -1.01 -0.81 -9.60
CA GLY A 171 -2.46 -0.66 -9.55
C GLY A 171 -2.91 0.81 -9.61
N VAL A 172 -2.23 1.71 -8.90
CA VAL A 172 -2.49 3.17 -8.99
C VAL A 172 -2.16 3.69 -10.38
N GLN A 173 -1.04 3.26 -10.98
CA GLN A 173 -0.68 3.64 -12.34
C GLN A 173 -1.69 3.11 -13.38
N ALA A 174 -2.17 1.89 -13.20
CA ALA A 174 -3.19 1.28 -14.06
C ALA A 174 -4.53 2.02 -13.92
N ALA A 175 -4.95 2.34 -12.70
CA ALA A 175 -6.12 3.18 -12.44
C ALA A 175 -5.99 4.54 -13.13
N ALA A 176 -4.80 5.14 -13.12
CA ALA A 176 -4.53 6.45 -13.72
C ALA A 176 -4.24 6.42 -15.25
N GLY A 177 -4.20 5.24 -15.87
CA GLY A 177 -3.74 5.01 -17.24
C GLY A 177 -4.83 5.09 -18.34
N SER A 178 -4.47 4.68 -19.56
CA SER A 178 -5.35 4.62 -20.76
C SER A 178 -5.65 3.19 -21.24
N GLY A 179 -5.42 2.18 -20.37
CA GLY A 179 -5.79 0.79 -20.66
C GLY A 179 -7.31 0.61 -20.77
N PRO A 180 -7.82 -0.61 -21.11
CA PRO A 180 -9.26 -0.85 -21.21
C PRO A 180 -9.96 -0.29 -19.96
N PRO A 181 -11.01 0.54 -20.13
CA PRO A 181 -11.53 1.41 -19.10
C PRO A 181 -12.35 0.58 -18.12
N VAL A 182 -11.72 0.17 -17.02
CA VAL A 182 -12.38 -0.51 -15.89
C VAL A 182 -12.58 0.40 -14.70
N LEU A 183 -12.27 1.68 -14.92
CA LEU A 183 -12.91 2.76 -14.23
C LEU A 183 -14.05 3.26 -15.11
N GLY A 184 -15.22 3.55 -14.54
CA GLY A 184 -16.13 4.56 -15.11
C GLY A 184 -15.51 5.97 -15.07
N TRP A 185 -14.21 6.09 -15.27
CA TRP A 185 -13.44 7.32 -15.22
C TRP A 185 -13.35 7.86 -16.62
N ASP A 186 -14.01 9.00 -16.80
CA ASP A 186 -13.60 9.92 -17.84
C ASP A 186 -12.23 10.49 -17.42
N ARG A 187 -11.15 9.99 -18.02
CA ARG A 187 -9.80 10.53 -17.84
C ARG A 187 -9.71 12.01 -18.23
N ALA A 188 -10.70 12.52 -18.98
CA ALA A 188 -10.84 13.92 -19.30
C ALA A 188 -11.59 14.73 -18.23
N ASP A 189 -12.16 14.11 -17.18
CA ASP A 189 -12.79 14.84 -16.08
C ASP A 189 -11.71 15.58 -15.26
N PRO A 190 -11.54 16.90 -15.47
CA PRO A 190 -10.48 17.64 -14.81
C PRO A 190 -10.75 17.82 -13.32
N ARG A 191 -11.93 17.42 -12.83
CA ARG A 191 -12.32 17.53 -11.42
C ARG A 191 -11.64 16.46 -10.55
N TYR A 192 -11.18 15.35 -11.12
CA TYR A 192 -10.71 14.20 -10.34
C TYR A 192 -9.46 13.52 -10.93
N PRO A 193 -8.31 14.21 -10.99
CA PRO A 193 -7.07 13.61 -11.50
C PRO A 193 -6.44 12.56 -10.57
N TYR A 194 -6.93 12.40 -9.33
CA TYR A 194 -6.31 11.60 -8.28
C TYR A 194 -7.33 10.68 -7.60
N THR A 195 -6.97 9.41 -7.39
CA THR A 195 -7.89 8.39 -6.83
C THR A 195 -7.50 7.92 -5.43
N VAL A 196 -6.25 8.09 -5.00
CA VAL A 196 -5.73 7.62 -3.71
C VAL A 196 -5.19 8.77 -2.89
N ASP A 197 -5.58 8.84 -1.63
CA ASP A 197 -5.29 9.95 -0.72
C ASP A 197 -3.92 9.82 -0.06
N SER A 198 -3.51 8.61 0.32
CA SER A 198 -2.15 8.36 0.81
C SER A 198 -1.63 6.97 0.44
N LEU A 199 -0.30 6.85 0.33
CA LEU A 199 0.39 5.60 0.07
C LEU A 199 1.50 5.37 1.11
N LEU A 200 1.38 4.28 1.84
CA LEU A 200 2.41 3.81 2.77
C LEU A 200 2.92 2.44 2.35
N VAL A 201 4.23 2.30 2.14
CA VAL A 201 4.85 1.01 1.83
C VAL A 201 5.87 0.63 2.89
N PHE A 202 5.59 -0.43 3.61
CA PHE A 202 6.53 -1.01 4.57
C PHE A 202 7.59 -1.83 3.84
N GLN A 203 8.87 -1.45 4.02
CA GLN A 203 10.04 -2.21 3.57
C GLN A 203 9.95 -2.70 2.12
N MET A 204 9.67 -1.77 1.20
CA MET A 204 9.39 -2.08 -0.21
C MET A 204 10.50 -2.92 -0.87
N ALA A 205 10.12 -4.02 -1.52
CA ALA A 205 11.05 -4.88 -2.25
C ALA A 205 11.16 -4.43 -3.71
N ALA A 206 11.77 -3.27 -3.96
CA ALA A 206 12.04 -2.75 -5.28
C ALA A 206 13.39 -2.04 -5.34
N ARG A 207 13.92 -1.84 -6.54
CA ARG A 207 15.15 -1.10 -6.74
C ARG A 207 15.00 0.34 -6.24
N PRO A 208 16.07 0.96 -5.69
CA PRO A 208 16.01 2.29 -5.10
C PRO A 208 15.83 3.42 -6.13
N ASP A 209 16.03 3.13 -7.41
CA ASP A 209 15.88 4.04 -8.55
C ASP A 209 14.56 3.82 -9.30
N ILE A 210 13.66 2.95 -8.81
CA ILE A 210 12.47 2.54 -9.57
C ILE A 210 11.53 3.70 -9.91
N PHE A 211 11.48 4.75 -9.08
CA PHE A 211 10.68 5.96 -9.30
C PHE A 211 11.28 6.91 -10.35
N ALA A 212 12.56 6.73 -10.74
CA ALA A 212 13.13 7.42 -11.89
C ALA A 212 12.82 6.72 -13.22
N GLY A 213 12.39 5.46 -13.17
CA GLY A 213 12.08 4.63 -14.33
C GLY A 213 10.63 4.18 -14.34
N ARG A 214 10.40 2.89 -14.01
CA ARG A 214 9.08 2.23 -14.10
C ARG A 214 7.97 2.96 -13.35
N PHE A 215 8.28 3.52 -12.17
CA PHE A 215 7.30 4.24 -11.33
C PHE A 215 7.35 5.76 -11.52
N ALA A 216 8.06 6.27 -12.54
CA ALA A 216 8.06 7.69 -12.86
C ALA A 216 6.64 8.28 -13.08
N PRO A 217 5.66 7.55 -13.65
CA PRO A 217 4.29 8.06 -13.76
C PRO A 217 3.65 8.41 -12.41
N MET A 218 4.04 7.79 -11.29
CA MET A 218 3.54 8.17 -9.95
C MET A 218 3.92 9.61 -9.53
N LEU A 219 4.93 10.17 -10.19
CA LEU A 219 5.43 11.53 -9.94
C LEU A 219 4.91 12.55 -10.98
N ARG A 220 4.33 12.08 -12.09
CA ARG A 220 3.90 12.94 -13.22
C ARG A 220 2.41 12.82 -13.54
N ASP A 221 1.93 11.59 -13.70
CA ASP A 221 0.72 11.24 -14.44
C ASP A 221 -0.35 10.56 -13.57
N ALA A 222 0.08 9.92 -12.47
CA ALA A 222 -0.76 9.19 -11.52
C ALA A 222 -0.53 9.63 -10.07
N PRO A 223 -0.64 10.93 -9.72
CA PRO A 223 -0.35 11.33 -8.36
C PRO A 223 -1.41 10.80 -7.40
N ILE A 224 -0.97 10.09 -6.38
CA ILE A 224 -1.69 10.08 -5.10
C ILE A 224 -1.75 11.53 -4.55
N ASN A 225 -2.80 11.89 -3.81
CA ASN A 225 -2.94 13.24 -3.26
C ASN A 225 -1.81 13.60 -2.29
N GLY A 226 -1.51 12.69 -1.36
CA GLY A 226 -0.45 12.81 -0.37
C GLY A 226 0.94 12.35 -0.84
N PRO A 227 1.92 12.27 0.06
CA PRO A 227 3.25 11.75 -0.24
C PRO A 227 3.27 10.22 -0.44
N ILE A 228 4.26 9.74 -1.21
CA ILE A 228 4.61 8.32 -1.26
C ILE A 228 5.56 8.04 -0.10
N VAL A 229 5.07 7.39 0.95
CA VAL A 229 5.88 7.10 2.13
C VAL A 229 6.37 5.67 2.10
N VAL A 230 7.69 5.49 2.24
CA VAL A 230 8.31 4.16 2.29
C VAL A 230 9.15 4.02 3.55
N THR A 231 9.05 2.88 4.23
CA THR A 231 9.91 2.62 5.39
C THR A 231 11.17 1.86 4.99
N ARG A 232 12.28 2.18 5.66
CA ARG A 232 13.55 1.47 5.50
C ARG A 232 14.15 1.08 6.85
N SER A 233 14.84 -0.05 6.88
CA SER A 233 15.66 -0.46 8.03
C SER A 233 16.88 -1.23 7.54
N ARG A 234 18.06 -0.90 8.07
CA ARG A 234 19.30 -1.65 7.78
C ARG A 234 19.24 -3.11 8.29
N ALA A 235 18.35 -3.41 9.22
CA ALA A 235 18.12 -4.78 9.69
C ALA A 235 17.23 -5.61 8.73
N ASP A 236 16.70 -5.00 7.67
CA ASP A 236 16.03 -5.72 6.59
C ASP A 236 17.07 -6.45 5.73
N HIS A 237 17.25 -7.74 6.00
CA HIS A 237 18.16 -8.58 5.23
C HIS A 237 17.49 -9.15 3.97
N ALA A 238 16.16 -9.21 3.89
CA ALA A 238 15.51 -9.64 2.65
C ALA A 238 15.79 -8.63 1.52
N THR A 239 15.58 -7.35 1.78
CA THR A 239 15.87 -6.29 0.81
C THR A 239 17.35 -5.88 0.80
N GLY A 240 18.10 -6.13 1.86
CA GLY A 240 19.54 -5.87 1.92
C GLY A 240 20.42 -6.93 1.25
N PHE A 241 20.11 -8.20 1.46
CA PHE A 241 20.93 -9.35 1.03
C PHE A 241 20.26 -10.12 -0.10
N CYS A 242 19.07 -10.70 0.11
CA CYS A 242 18.41 -11.53 -0.91
C CYS A 242 18.11 -10.72 -2.19
N HIS A 243 17.58 -9.50 -2.03
CA HIS A 243 17.31 -8.61 -3.16
C HIS A 243 18.59 -8.22 -3.90
N ARG A 244 19.69 -7.95 -3.18
CA ARG A 244 21.00 -7.66 -3.80
C ARG A 244 21.52 -8.82 -4.62
N LEU A 245 21.39 -10.05 -4.13
CA LEU A 245 21.78 -11.24 -4.89
C LEU A 245 20.83 -11.57 -6.06
N ALA A 246 19.59 -11.08 -6.01
CA ALA A 246 18.60 -11.30 -7.05
C ALA A 246 18.67 -10.22 -8.16
N GLU A 247 18.75 -8.95 -7.80
CA GLU A 247 18.63 -7.78 -8.68
C GLU A 247 19.92 -6.94 -8.79
N GLY A 248 21.02 -7.36 -8.15
CA GLY A 248 22.31 -6.69 -8.19
C GLY A 248 22.42 -5.45 -7.29
N VAL A 249 21.32 -4.98 -6.71
CA VAL A 249 21.24 -3.78 -5.87
C VAL A 249 20.47 -4.05 -4.58
N ARG A 250 20.72 -3.28 -3.52
CA ARG A 250 19.91 -3.34 -2.30
C ARG A 250 18.55 -2.69 -2.57
N GLY A 251 17.47 -3.26 -2.01
CA GLY A 251 16.12 -2.76 -2.21
C GLY A 251 15.78 -1.58 -1.31
N ILE A 252 14.70 -0.87 -1.65
CA ILE A 252 14.18 0.29 -0.92
C ILE A 252 13.98 -0.02 0.57
N GLY A 253 13.48 -1.20 0.94
CA GLY A 253 13.29 -1.56 2.34
C GLY A 253 14.56 -1.56 3.20
N HIS A 254 15.74 -1.55 2.58
CA HIS A 254 17.03 -1.47 3.26
C HIS A 254 17.68 -0.09 3.12
N VAL A 255 17.67 0.50 1.92
CA VAL A 255 18.41 1.75 1.63
C VAL A 255 17.52 2.98 1.43
N GLY A 256 16.20 2.82 1.30
CA GLY A 256 15.28 3.86 0.87
C GLY A 256 15.26 4.04 -0.65
N VAL A 257 14.41 4.96 -1.12
CA VAL A 257 14.45 5.47 -2.49
C VAL A 257 15.64 6.42 -2.63
N LEU A 258 16.39 6.30 -3.72
CA LEU A 258 17.58 7.12 -4.00
C LEU A 258 17.40 8.01 -5.24
N ALA A 259 16.47 7.70 -6.13
CA ALA A 259 16.19 8.51 -7.31
C ALA A 259 14.69 8.51 -7.67
N PRO A 260 14.16 9.64 -8.19
CA PRO A 260 14.83 10.92 -8.42
C PRO A 260 15.03 11.72 -7.11
N ALA A 261 16.27 12.15 -6.82
CA ALA A 261 16.68 12.67 -5.51
C ALA A 261 15.96 13.97 -5.12
N GLU A 262 15.63 14.81 -6.09
CA GLU A 262 14.90 16.07 -5.94
C GLU A 262 13.48 15.90 -5.38
N HIS A 263 12.91 14.70 -5.52
CA HIS A 263 11.60 14.35 -5.00
C HIS A 263 11.64 13.63 -3.64
N VAL A 264 12.83 13.29 -3.14
CA VAL A 264 13.03 12.45 -1.96
C VAL A 264 13.42 13.30 -0.75
N THR A 265 12.74 13.08 0.37
CA THR A 265 13.20 13.50 1.69
C THR A 265 13.37 12.30 2.61
N GLU A 266 14.00 12.52 3.76
CA GLU A 266 14.12 11.53 4.81
C GLU A 266 13.60 12.08 6.14
N THR A 267 12.91 11.23 6.89
CA THR A 267 12.56 11.44 8.29
C THR A 267 12.76 10.14 9.08
N ALA A 268 12.70 10.22 10.40
CA ALA A 268 12.69 9.03 11.26
C ALA A 268 11.26 8.51 11.47
N LEU A 269 11.12 7.21 11.71
CA LEU A 269 9.89 6.68 12.29
C LEU A 269 9.74 7.29 13.68
N HIS A 270 8.71 8.09 13.89
CA HIS A 270 8.48 8.70 15.19
C HIS A 270 7.95 7.66 16.19
N ARG A 271 8.25 7.90 17.48
CA ARG A 271 7.54 7.25 18.57
C ARG A 271 6.10 7.72 18.58
N VAL A 272 5.20 6.94 19.15
CA VAL A 272 3.77 7.27 19.16
C VAL A 272 3.42 8.55 19.92
N GLU A 273 4.32 9.07 20.77
CA GLU A 273 4.13 10.34 21.47
C GLU A 273 4.56 11.57 20.65
N THR A 274 5.24 11.37 19.52
CA THR A 274 5.82 12.46 18.72
C THR A 274 5.08 12.60 17.40
N ALA A 275 4.25 13.63 17.29
CA ALA A 275 3.54 13.93 16.05
C ALA A 275 4.50 14.15 14.88
N TYR A 276 4.07 13.80 13.67
CA TYR A 276 4.76 14.18 12.44
C TYR A 276 4.39 15.61 12.07
N ARG A 277 5.38 16.41 11.69
CA ARG A 277 5.15 17.75 11.13
C ARG A 277 4.87 17.63 9.64
N ARG A 278 4.02 18.51 9.12
CA ARG A 278 3.75 18.59 7.68
C ARG A 278 5.02 18.72 6.84
N SER A 279 5.99 19.52 7.28
CA SER A 279 7.27 19.72 6.59
C SER A 279 8.18 18.47 6.56
N GLU A 280 7.87 17.44 7.35
CA GLU A 280 8.58 16.15 7.31
C GLU A 280 7.98 15.22 6.26
N LEU A 281 6.74 15.49 5.82
CA LEU A 281 5.94 14.64 4.94
C LEU A 281 5.48 15.35 3.66
N ASP A 282 5.87 16.60 3.41
CA ASP A 282 5.38 17.42 2.29
C ASP A 282 6.09 17.17 0.95
N ARG A 283 7.16 16.38 0.95
CA ARG A 283 7.85 15.95 -0.27
C ARG A 283 7.17 14.76 -0.92
N ARG A 284 7.35 14.65 -2.24
CA ARG A 284 6.64 13.66 -3.05
C ARG A 284 6.96 12.22 -2.65
N ILE A 285 8.21 11.95 -2.26
CA ILE A 285 8.64 10.68 -1.70
C ILE A 285 9.29 10.94 -0.34
N VAL A 286 8.88 10.18 0.67
CA VAL A 286 9.43 10.27 2.03
C VAL A 286 9.99 8.91 2.42
N ASN A 287 11.31 8.86 2.63
CA ASN A 287 11.96 7.73 3.27
C ASN A 287 11.83 7.86 4.79
N VAL A 288 11.24 6.85 5.44
CA VAL A 288 11.12 6.76 6.90
C VAL A 288 12.16 5.77 7.44
N GLU A 289 13.17 6.27 8.14
CA GLU A 289 14.16 5.46 8.85
C GLU A 289 13.50 4.79 10.07
N ALA A 290 13.32 3.47 10.00
CA ALA A 290 12.64 2.70 11.03
C ALA A 290 13.59 1.73 11.78
N GLY A 291 14.90 1.82 11.60
CA GLY A 291 15.89 0.90 12.16
C GLY A 291 15.91 0.86 13.69
N TRP A 292 15.49 1.93 14.36
CA TRP A 292 15.32 1.90 15.82
C TRP A 292 14.13 1.03 16.25
N ARG A 293 13.16 0.71 15.38
CA ARG A 293 12.00 -0.12 15.73
C ARG A 293 12.00 -1.45 15.02
N PHE A 294 12.16 -1.43 13.70
CA PHE A 294 12.15 -2.59 12.81
C PHE A 294 13.54 -3.23 12.78
N ARG A 295 13.91 -3.86 13.88
CA ARG A 295 15.23 -4.47 14.09
C ARG A 295 15.19 -5.91 14.56
N ARG A 296 14.02 -6.43 14.90
CA ARG A 296 13.84 -7.81 15.36
C ARG A 296 13.67 -8.73 14.16
N GLY A 297 14.49 -9.76 14.13
CA GLY A 297 14.38 -10.87 13.20
C GLY A 297 15.05 -12.07 13.84
N ARG A 298 14.69 -13.29 13.42
CA ARG A 298 15.51 -14.44 13.83
C ARG A 298 16.90 -14.21 13.23
N TRP A 299 17.96 -14.24 14.05
CA TRP A 299 19.32 -13.93 13.59
C TRP A 299 19.82 -14.87 12.47
N TRP A 300 19.29 -16.11 12.43
CA TRP A 300 19.51 -17.08 11.36
C TRP A 300 18.53 -16.93 10.17
N SER A 301 17.54 -16.06 10.24
CA SER A 301 16.57 -15.86 9.16
C SER A 301 17.15 -14.96 8.08
N PRO A 302 17.21 -15.41 6.82
CA PRO A 302 17.67 -14.58 5.71
C PRO A 302 16.80 -13.34 5.47
N ALA A 303 15.58 -13.29 6.05
CA ALA A 303 14.72 -12.12 5.97
C ALA A 303 15.08 -11.01 6.99
N GLY A 304 15.81 -11.30 8.07
CA GLY A 304 16.07 -10.32 9.12
C GLY A 304 14.78 -9.67 9.66
N ALA A 305 14.76 -8.34 9.77
CA ALA A 305 13.63 -7.54 10.22
C ALA A 305 12.59 -7.19 9.13
N HIS A 306 12.58 -7.90 8.00
CA HIS A 306 11.73 -7.57 6.84
C HIS A 306 10.22 -7.67 7.06
N SER A 307 9.76 -8.29 8.15
CA SER A 307 8.33 -8.34 8.51
C SER A 307 8.11 -7.86 9.94
N ASP A 308 9.09 -7.15 10.49
CA ASP A 308 9.08 -6.60 11.84
C ASP A 308 8.44 -5.21 11.82
N ILE A 309 7.18 -5.16 11.42
CA ILE A 309 6.47 -3.91 11.12
C ILE A 309 5.15 -3.78 11.88
N TRP A 310 4.79 -4.77 12.71
CA TRP A 310 3.50 -4.82 13.40
C TRP A 310 3.59 -4.12 14.76
N TYR A 311 3.72 -2.80 14.72
CA TYR A 311 3.95 -1.97 15.90
C TYR A 311 2.98 -0.78 15.96
N PRO A 312 2.67 -0.25 17.16
CA PRO A 312 1.91 1.00 17.29
C PRO A 312 2.49 2.18 16.49
N GLU A 313 3.81 2.23 16.32
CA GLU A 313 4.48 3.25 15.51
C GLU A 313 4.14 3.16 14.02
N SER A 314 3.86 1.94 13.51
CA SER A 314 3.41 1.74 12.13
C SER A 314 1.98 2.24 11.94
N ALA A 315 1.12 2.01 12.93
CA ALA A 315 -0.24 2.56 12.96
C ALA A 315 -0.22 4.09 13.10
N HIS A 316 0.65 4.62 13.96
CA HIS A 316 0.84 6.07 14.13
C HIS A 316 1.26 6.75 12.83
N LEU A 317 2.15 6.12 12.05
CA LEU A 317 2.54 6.62 10.74
C LEU A 317 1.35 6.67 9.77
N LEU A 318 0.52 5.62 9.69
CA LEU A 318 -0.67 5.63 8.83
C LEU A 318 -1.66 6.72 9.25
N LEU A 319 -1.99 6.81 10.54
CA LEU A 319 -2.92 7.81 11.06
C LEU A 319 -2.43 9.24 10.80
N SER A 320 -1.12 9.49 10.93
CA SER A 320 -0.54 10.80 10.61
C SER A 320 -0.61 11.12 9.11
N LEU A 321 -0.55 10.10 8.23
CA LEU A 321 -0.73 10.28 6.79
C LEU A 321 -2.18 10.51 6.41
N ALA A 322 -3.11 9.83 7.08
CA ALA A 322 -4.53 10.09 6.92
C ALA A 322 -4.90 11.49 7.39
N GLU A 323 -4.28 11.97 8.48
CA GLU A 323 -4.46 13.35 8.96
C GLU A 323 -3.93 14.36 7.95
N LEU A 324 -2.77 14.08 7.33
CA LEU A 324 -2.19 14.95 6.31
C LEU A 324 -3.02 15.00 5.02
N ALA A 325 -3.79 13.95 4.74
CA ALA A 325 -4.71 13.91 3.62
C ALA A 325 -5.98 14.76 3.86
N ARG A 326 -6.16 15.28 5.08
CA ARG A 326 -7.20 16.25 5.48
C ARG A 326 -6.64 17.69 5.53
#